data_AF-A0A1Q4X4K9-F1
#
_entry.id   AF-A0A1Q4X4K9-F1
#
_cell.length_a   1.000
_cell.length_b   1.000
_cell.length_c   1.000
_cell.angle_alpha   90.00
_cell.angle_beta   90.00
_cell.angle_gamma   90.00
#
_symmetry.space_group_name_H-M   'P 1'
#
loop_
_entity.id
_entity.type
_entity.pdbx_description
1 polymer ?
#
loop_
_entity_poly.entity_id
_entity_poly.type
_entity_poly.pdbx_seq_one_letter_code
_entity_poly.pdbx_strand_id
1 'polypeptide(L)'
;MRHRYGPWDERYYTVVGALVGRGLIRLGEGGRSRFTLTPAPAGSRLARAAAASPPWRPVADRCAAVAEAAGRLSGHRLTQLILTRLPRTRRDDLREPIR
;
A
#
# COMPACT_ATOMS: atom_id res chain seq x y z
N MET A 1 9.88 -11.11 2.65
CA MET A 1 9.96 -10.08 3.71
C MET A 1 8.54 -9.81 4.19
N ARG A 2 8.30 -9.72 5.50
CA ARG A 2 7.01 -9.29 6.06
C ARG A 2 7.14 -7.81 6.40
N HIS A 3 6.22 -6.99 5.91
CA HIS A 3 6.21 -5.53 6.09
C HIS A 3 5.02 -5.15 6.98
N ARG A 4 5.18 -4.11 7.82
CA ARG A 4 4.09 -3.51 8.59
C ARG A 4 2.98 -3.05 7.63
N TYR A 5 1.72 -3.31 7.98
CA TYR A 5 0.55 -3.13 7.09
C TYR A 5 0.55 -4.00 5.82
N GLY A 6 1.23 -5.15 5.83
CA GLY A 6 0.99 -6.21 4.84
C GLY A 6 -0.03 -7.24 5.33
N PRO A 7 -0.42 -8.23 4.52
CA PRO A 7 -1.41 -9.27 4.87
C PRO A 7 -0.98 -10.22 6.02
N TRP A 8 0.16 -9.94 6.65
CA TRP A 8 0.76 -10.63 7.80
C TRP A 8 0.72 -9.77 9.08
N ASP A 9 0.18 -8.56 9.01
CA ASP A 9 -0.10 -7.67 10.13
C ASP A 9 -1.60 -7.73 10.42
N GLU A 10 -2.00 -8.05 11.66
CA GLU A 10 -3.42 -8.20 12.01
C GLU A 10 -4.24 -6.93 11.76
N ARG A 11 -3.60 -5.76 11.94
CA ARG A 11 -4.24 -4.46 11.74
C ARG A 11 -4.60 -4.23 10.27
N TYR A 12 -3.91 -4.89 9.34
CA TYR A 12 -4.18 -4.78 7.91
C TYR A 12 -5.62 -5.18 7.59
N TYR A 13 -6.07 -6.32 8.09
CA TYR A 13 -7.42 -6.82 7.78
C TYR A 13 -8.51 -6.00 8.47
N THR A 14 -8.25 -5.45 9.66
CA THR A 14 -9.17 -4.51 10.32
C THR A 14 -9.37 -3.26 9.47
N VAL A 15 -8.29 -2.66 8.96
CA VAL A 15 -8.37 -1.47 8.09
C VAL A 15 -9.06 -1.81 6.77
N VAL A 16 -8.70 -2.93 6.14
CA VAL A 16 -9.33 -3.37 4.88
C VAL A 16 -10.84 -3.61 5.09
N GLY A 17 -11.22 -4.34 6.14
CA GLY A 17 -12.63 -4.58 6.49
C GLY A 17 -13.40 -3.29 6.74
N ALA A 18 -12.80 -2.33 7.44
CA ALA A 18 -13.40 -1.02 7.68
C ALA A 18 -13.61 -0.19 6.40
N LEU A 19 -12.72 -0.31 5.41
CA LEU A 19 -12.82 0.36 4.12
C LEU A 19 -13.83 -0.33 3.19
N VAL A 20 -13.90 -1.66 3.23
CA VAL A 20 -14.90 -2.45 2.51
C VAL A 20 -16.30 -2.16 3.06
N GLY A 21 -16.48 -2.20 4.38
CA GLY A 21 -17.77 -1.90 5.03
C GLY A 21 -18.26 -0.47 4.79
N ARG A 22 -17.36 0.47 4.49
CA ARG A 22 -17.69 1.85 4.09
C ARG A 22 -17.87 2.03 2.58
N GLY A 23 -17.74 0.97 1.78
CA GLY A 23 -17.85 1.04 0.32
C GLY A 23 -16.74 1.85 -0.35
N LEU A 24 -15.58 2.01 0.30
CA LEU A 24 -14.43 2.74 -0.23
C LEU A 24 -13.48 1.84 -1.04
N ILE A 25 -13.48 0.53 -0.74
CA ILE A 25 -12.73 -0.50 -1.46
C ILE A 25 -13.69 -1.63 -1.86
N ARG A 26 -13.44 -2.22 -3.03
CA ARG A 26 -14.08 -3.44 -3.51
C ARG A 26 -13.12 -4.60 -3.43
N LEU A 27 -13.61 -5.72 -2.89
CA LEU A 27 -12.99 -7.02 -3.04
C LEU A 27 -13.30 -7.52 -4.44
N GLY A 28 -12.28 -7.75 -5.25
CA GLY A 28 -12.45 -8.40 -6.54
C GLY A 28 -12.46 -9.92 -6.38
N GLU A 29 -13.08 -10.57 -7.36
CA GLU A 29 -13.09 -12.02 -7.50
C GLU A 29 -11.74 -12.47 -8.04
N GLY A 30 -10.78 -12.71 -7.15
CA GLY A 30 -9.61 -13.51 -7.52
C GLY A 30 -9.83 -14.95 -7.08
N GLY A 31 -9.29 -15.90 -7.85
CA GLY A 31 -9.37 -17.33 -7.52
C GLY A 31 -8.84 -17.64 -6.11
N ARG A 32 -9.08 -18.87 -5.64
CA ARG A 32 -8.99 -19.40 -4.25
C ARG A 32 -7.84 -18.93 -3.33
N SER A 33 -6.78 -18.27 -3.82
CA SER A 33 -5.62 -17.82 -3.04
C SER A 33 -5.28 -16.32 -3.17
N ARG A 34 -6.03 -15.53 -3.94
CA ARG A 34 -5.73 -14.10 -4.15
C ARG A 34 -7.02 -13.29 -4.12
N PHE A 35 -7.14 -12.41 -3.13
CA PHE A 35 -8.14 -11.33 -3.19
C PHE A 35 -7.49 -10.12 -3.84
N THR A 36 -8.16 -9.53 -4.82
CA THR A 36 -7.77 -8.23 -5.36
C THR A 36 -8.51 -7.14 -4.60
N LEU A 37 -7.81 -6.07 -4.24
CA LEU A 37 -8.41 -4.88 -3.64
C LEU A 37 -8.38 -3.79 -4.69
N THR A 38 -9.55 -3.24 -5.00
CA THR A 38 -9.67 -2.12 -5.94
C THR A 38 -10.41 -0.96 -5.29
N PRO A 39 -9.96 0.30 -5.46
CA PRO A 39 -10.73 1.44 -4.99
C PRO A 39 -12.14 1.46 -5.60
N ALA A 40 -13.16 1.65 -4.76
CA ALA A 40 -14.50 1.98 -5.25
C ALA A 40 -14.52 3.43 -5.75
N PRO A 41 -15.49 3.84 -6.60
CA PRO A 41 -15.61 5.23 -7.05
C PRO A 41 -15.65 6.25 -5.90
N ALA A 42 -16.34 5.91 -4.80
CA ALA A 42 -16.37 6.72 -3.59
C ALA A 42 -15.00 6.84 -2.92
N GLY A 43 -14.27 5.72 -2.80
CA GLY A 43 -12.89 5.69 -2.32
C GLY A 43 -11.94 6.53 -3.16
N SER A 44 -12.00 6.41 -4.49
CA SER A 44 -11.17 7.20 -5.41
C SER A 44 -11.47 8.69 -5.34
N ARG A 45 -12.72 9.09 -5.11
CA ARG A 45 -13.05 10.51 -4.87
C ARG A 45 -12.49 10.99 -3.53
N LEU A 46 -12.70 10.23 -2.46
CA LEU A 46 -12.21 10.58 -1.13
C LEU A 46 -10.68 10.68 -1.10
N ALA A 47 -9.98 9.72 -1.71
CA ALA A 47 -8.53 9.71 -1.80
C ALA A 47 -7.99 10.95 -2.54
N ARG A 48 -8.65 11.35 -3.64
CA ARG A 48 -8.30 12.59 -4.36
C ARG A 48 -8.53 13.85 -3.53
N ALA A 49 -9.66 13.94 -2.84
CA ALA A 49 -9.94 15.05 -1.94
C ALA A 49 -8.92 15.13 -0.79
N ALA A 50 -8.58 13.97 -0.21
CA ALA A 50 -7.55 13.88 0.82
C ALA A 50 -6.19 14.33 0.28
N ALA A 51 -5.77 13.86 -0.90
CA ALA A 51 -4.51 14.24 -1.53
C ALA A 51 -4.38 15.75 -1.77
N ALA A 52 -5.48 16.45 -2.02
CA ALA A 52 -5.52 17.90 -2.18
C ALA A 52 -5.44 18.67 -0.85
N SER A 53 -5.63 18.00 0.29
CA SER A 53 -5.60 18.65 1.61
C SER A 53 -4.16 18.88 2.09
N PRO A 54 -3.87 20.02 2.77
CA PRO A 54 -2.51 20.36 3.22
C PRO A 54 -1.79 19.26 4.02
N PRO A 55 -2.44 18.53 4.96
CA PRO A 55 -1.77 17.49 5.73
C PRO A 55 -1.28 16.30 4.89
N TRP A 56 -1.94 16.03 3.77
CA TRP A 56 -1.69 14.85 2.93
C TRP A 56 -0.88 15.15 1.67
N ARG A 57 -0.70 16.43 1.33
CA ARG A 57 0.07 16.85 0.16
C ARG A 57 1.49 16.26 0.10
N PRO A 58 2.28 16.22 1.20
CA PRO A 58 3.61 15.58 1.17
C PRO A 58 3.57 14.06 0.91
N VAL A 59 2.46 13.39 1.23
CA VAL A 59 2.27 11.97 0.91
C VAL A 59 1.92 11.83 -0.57
N ALA A 60 0.99 12.65 -1.07
CA ALA A 60 0.59 12.65 -2.47
C ALA A 60 1.78 12.90 -3.42
N ASP A 61 2.62 13.90 -3.12
CA ASP A 61 3.80 14.24 -3.92
C ASP A 61 4.79 13.07 -3.98
N ARG A 62 5.02 12.38 -2.85
CA ARG A 62 5.87 11.18 -2.81
C ARG A 62 5.28 10.02 -3.60
N CYS A 63 3.98 9.79 -3.49
CA CYS A 63 3.30 8.76 -4.29
C CYS A 63 3.43 9.02 -5.80
N ALA A 64 3.29 10.29 -6.22
CA ALA A 64 3.47 10.69 -7.62
C ALA A 64 4.91 10.44 -8.10
N ALA A 65 5.90 10.88 -7.32
CA ALA A 65 7.31 10.67 -7.65
C ALA A 65 7.67 9.17 -7.77
N VAL A 66 7.13 8.33 -6.87
CA VAL A 66 7.31 6.87 -6.94
C VAL A 66 6.63 6.30 -8.19
N ALA A 67 5.41 6.72 -8.50
CA ALA A 67 4.69 6.25 -9.69
C ALA A 67 5.41 6.64 -10.99
N GLU A 68 5.96 7.85 -11.06
CA GLU A 68 6.76 8.33 -12.20
C GLU A 68 8.04 7.50 -12.38
N ALA A 69 8.78 7.27 -11.28
CA ALA A 69 10.04 6.54 -11.32
C ALA A 69 9.87 5.02 -11.56
N ALA A 70 8.82 4.42 -10.99
CA ALA A 70 8.65 2.97 -10.94
C ALA A 70 7.53 2.42 -11.84
N GLY A 71 6.65 3.27 -12.39
CA GLY A 71 5.44 2.83 -13.11
C GLY A 71 5.71 1.99 -14.37
N ARG A 72 6.92 2.09 -14.94
CA ARG A 72 7.36 1.28 -16.10
C ARG A 72 8.13 0.01 -15.71
N LEU A 73 8.38 -0.22 -14.42
CA LEU A 73 9.15 -1.35 -13.95
C LEU A 73 8.26 -2.56 -13.68
N SER A 74 8.72 -3.75 -14.06
CA SER A 74 8.08 -4.99 -13.60
C SER A 74 8.29 -5.16 -12.09
N GLY A 75 7.37 -5.86 -11.43
CA GLY A 75 7.50 -6.14 -9.99
C GLY A 75 8.80 -6.87 -9.63
N HIS A 76 9.30 -7.74 -10.51
CA HIS A 76 10.60 -8.40 -10.35
C HIS A 76 11.75 -7.39 -10.41
N ARG A 77 11.75 -6.49 -11.41
CA ARG A 77 12.81 -5.48 -11.57
C ARG A 77 12.83 -4.51 -10.39
N LEU A 78 11.64 -4.09 -9.93
CA LEU A 78 11.49 -3.24 -8.75
C LEU A 78 12.04 -3.95 -7.51
N THR A 79 11.73 -5.24 -7.32
CA THR A 79 12.24 -6.05 -6.20
C THR A 79 13.77 -6.09 -6.22
N GLN A 80 14.39 -6.35 -7.38
CA GLN A 80 15.85 -6.36 -7.49
C GLN A 80 16.45 -5.00 -7.14
N LEU A 81 15.89 -3.90 -7.65
CA LEU A 81 16.37 -2.56 -7.31
C LEU A 81 16.29 -2.26 -5.81
N ILE A 82 15.18 -2.61 -5.15
CA ILE A 82 15.01 -2.47 -3.70
C ILE A 82 16.10 -3.26 -2.97
N LEU A 83 16.31 -4.53 -3.34
CA LEU A 83 17.30 -5.40 -2.69
C LEU A 83 18.76 -4.94 -2.92
N THR A 84 19.05 -4.34 -4.08
CA THR A 84 20.39 -3.88 -4.45
C THR A 84 20.72 -2.49 -3.89
N ARG A 85 19.76 -1.56 -3.89
CA ARG A 85 20.00 -0.13 -3.61
C ARG A 85 19.71 0.28 -2.18
N LEU A 86 18.78 -0.39 -1.52
CA LEU A 86 18.51 -0.09 -0.11
C LEU A 86 19.50 -0.90 0.73
N PRO A 87 20.33 -0.24 1.55
CA PRO A 87 21.19 -0.97 2.47
C PRO A 87 20.32 -1.85 3.35
N ARG A 88 20.81 -3.04 3.72
CA ARG A 88 20.08 -3.97 4.61
C ARG A 88 19.76 -3.39 5.99
N THR A 89 20.19 -2.16 6.26
CA THR A 89 20.08 -1.41 7.50
C THR A 89 18.93 -0.40 7.48
N ARG A 90 17.78 -0.86 7.95
CA ARG A 90 17.01 -0.27 9.08
C ARG A 90 15.90 -1.26 9.41
N ARG A 91 16.33 -2.44 9.83
CA ARG A 91 15.44 -3.57 9.98
C ARG A 91 14.73 -3.55 11.34
N ASP A 92 15.26 -2.88 12.36
CA ASP A 92 14.73 -3.07 13.72
C ASP A 92 13.52 -2.19 14.07
N ASP A 93 13.30 -1.05 13.41
CA ASP A 93 12.12 -0.17 13.70
C ASP A 93 10.79 -0.68 13.10
N LEU A 94 10.85 -1.51 12.05
CA LEU A 94 9.68 -2.16 11.42
C LEU A 94 9.53 -3.64 11.84
N ARG A 95 10.47 -4.13 12.66
CA ARG A 95 10.52 -5.49 13.23
C ARG A 95 10.26 -5.47 14.74
N GLU A 96 9.41 -4.58 15.23
CA GLU A 96 8.86 -4.87 16.55
C GLU A 96 8.18 -6.25 16.47
N PRO A 97 8.55 -7.21 17.34
CA PRO A 97 7.84 -8.47 17.41
C PRO A 97 6.37 -8.14 17.63
N ILE A 98 5.52 -8.74 16.80
CA ILE A 98 4.08 -8.73 17.00
C ILE A 98 3.88 -9.39 18.37
N ARG A 99 3.58 -8.58 19.39
CA ARG A 99 3.16 -9.05 20.72
C ARG A 99 1.73 -9.53 20.63
#